data_AF-A0A7H8KIL7-F1
#
_entry.id   AF-A0A7H8KIL7-F1
#
_cell.length_a   1.000
_cell.length_b   1.000
_cell.length_c   1.000
_cell.angle_alpha   90.00
_cell.angle_beta   90.00
_cell.angle_gamma   90.00
#
_symmetry.space_group_name_H-M   'P 1'
#
loop_
_entity.id
_entity.type
_entity.pdbx_description
1 polymer ?
#
loop_
_entity_poly.entity_id
_entity_poly.type
_entity_poly.pdbx_seq_one_letter_code
_entity_poly.pdbx_strand_id
1 'polypeptide(L)' 'MPKLFDATLSNHLRYPLWVFAVPVVLFAIIPTWILAERGEIFAAVLVVLGYVQAVMLGRVRLAKSLVARGKVKPEDLG' A
#
# COMPACT_ATOMS: atom_id res chain seq x y z
N MET A 1 -2.03 -30.55 6.35
CA MET A 1 -1.39 -29.56 7.25
C MET A 1 -1.84 -28.19 6.79
N PRO A 2 -2.40 -27.33 7.66
CA PRO A 2 -2.76 -25.99 7.24
C PRO A 2 -1.47 -25.28 6.86
N LYS A 3 -1.34 -24.88 5.60
CA LYS A 3 -0.23 -24.04 5.13
C LYS A 3 -0.39 -22.70 5.82
N LEU A 4 0.24 -22.59 6.99
CA LEU A 4 0.58 -21.32 7.61
C LEU A 4 1.20 -20.48 6.49
N PHE A 5 0.57 -19.36 6.15
CA PHE A 5 1.10 -18.32 5.28
C PHE A 5 2.63 -18.34 5.31
N ASP A 6 3.25 -18.86 4.24
CA ASP A 6 4.69 -19.05 4.18
C ASP A 6 5.36 -17.74 4.57
N ALA A 7 6.15 -17.77 5.66
CA ALA A 7 6.81 -16.59 6.21
C ALA A 7 7.64 -15.84 5.15
N THR A 8 8.08 -16.55 4.11
CA THR A 8 8.73 -16.06 2.90
C THR A 8 7.85 -15.15 2.06
N LEU A 9 6.58 -15.51 1.85
CA LEU A 9 5.61 -14.71 1.09
C LEU A 9 5.21 -13.44 1.87
N SER A 10 4.96 -13.59 3.17
CA SER A 10 4.71 -12.48 4.09
C SER A 10 5.87 -11.47 4.05
N ASN A 11 7.13 -11.92 4.06
CA ASN A 11 8.28 -11.02 3.94
C ASN A 11 8.47 -10.44 2.54
N HIS A 12 8.20 -11.20 1.46
CA HIS A 12 8.31 -10.70 0.08
C HIS A 12 7.21 -9.71 -0.30
N LEU A 13 6.04 -9.76 0.35
CA LEU A 13 4.97 -8.79 0.13
C LEU A 13 4.98 -7.65 1.16
N ARG A 14 5.13 -7.93 2.47
CA ARG A 14 5.05 -6.91 3.54
C ARG A 14 6.14 -5.85 3.42
N TYR A 15 7.40 -6.26 3.29
CA TYR A 15 8.52 -5.31 3.31
C TYR A 15 8.42 -4.27 2.19
N PRO A 16 8.25 -4.67 0.92
CA PRO A 16 8.06 -3.70 -0.16
C PRO A 16 6.72 -2.95 -0.08
N LEU A 17 5.68 -3.52 0.56
CA LEU A 17 4.47 -2.77 0.89
C LEU A 17 4.76 -1.60 1.83
N TRP A 18 5.51 -1.85 2.91
CA TRP A 18 5.85 -0.82 3.90
C TRP A 18 6.74 0.25 3.27
N VAL A 19 7.70 -0.15 2.44
CA VAL A 19 8.54 0.79 1.68
C VAL A 19 7.70 1.70 0.76
N PHE A 20 6.58 1.21 0.22
CA PHE A 20 5.65 2.02 -0.58
C PHE A 20 4.64 2.81 0.25
N ALA A 21 4.11 2.22 1.32
CA ALA A 21 3.03 2.78 2.11
C ALA A 21 3.53 3.86 3.07
N VAL A 22 4.72 3.72 3.65
CA VAL A 22 5.26 4.70 4.61
C VAL A 22 5.47 6.08 3.97
N PRO A 23 6.15 6.22 2.81
CA PRO A 23 6.29 7.52 2.17
C PRO A 23 4.94 8.13 1.81
N VAL A 24 3.99 7.31 1.34
CA VAL A 24 2.63 7.74 1.00
C VAL A 24 1.90 8.28 2.23
N VAL A 25 1.97 7.59 3.36
CA VAL A 25 1.34 8.03 4.61
C VAL A 25 2.00 9.31 5.12
N LEU A 26 3.34 9.40 5.09
CA LEU A 26 4.06 10.61 5.50
C LEU A 26 3.73 11.82 4.63
N PHE A 27 3.62 11.63 3.31
CA PHE A 27 3.23 12.68 2.38
C PHE A 27 1.73 13.02 2.44
N ALA A 28 0.89 12.14 2.98
CA ALA A 28 -0.52 12.42 3.20
C ALA A 28 -0.73 13.32 4.42
N ILE A 29 0.04 13.13 5.50
CA ILE A 29 -0.16 13.84 6.77
C ILE A 29 -0.05 15.35 6.61
N ILE A 30 0.98 15.84 5.90
CA ILE A 30 1.24 17.28 5.75
C ILE A 30 0.09 18.02 5.04
N PRO A 31 -0.33 17.65 3.81
CA PRO A 31 -1.43 18.31 3.12
C PRO A 31 -2.77 18.10 3.83
N THR A 32 -3.03 16.92 4.40
CA THR A 32 -4.25 16.69 5.17
C THR A 32 -4.31 17.59 6.41
N TRP A 33 -3.19 17.79 7.11
CA TRP A 33 -3.12 18.69 8.27
C TRP A 33 -3.35 20.15 7.87
N ILE A 34 -2.70 20.63 6.82
CA ILE A 34 -2.90 22.01 6.30
C ILE A 34 -4.37 22.24 5.91
N LEU A 35 -5.00 21.26 5.25
CA LEU A 35 -6.41 21.36 4.85
C LEU A 35 -7.35 21.32 6.06
N ALA A 36 -7.04 20.50 7.07
CA ALA A 36 -7.80 20.45 8.31
C ALA A 36 -7.73 21.77 9.09
N GLU A 37 -6.56 22.40 9.18
CA GLU A 37 -6.41 23.72 9.83
C GLU A 37 -7.18 24.83 9.10
N ARG A 38 -7.34 24.71 7.79
CA ARG A 38 -8.13 25.64 6.97
C ARG A 38 -9.65 25.40 7.05
N GLY A 39 -10.09 24.37 7.79
CA GLY A 39 -11.49 23.96 7.85
C GLY A 39 -11.99 23.24 6.59
N GLU A 40 -11.10 22.92 5.65
CA GLU A 40 -11.41 22.21 4.40
C GLU A 40 -11.46 20.68 4.62
N ILE A 41 -12.32 20.24 5.54
CA ILE A 41 -12.40 18.83 5.97
C ILE A 41 -12.68 17.89 4.79
N PHE A 42 -13.56 18.28 3.86
CA PHE A 42 -13.89 17.46 2.70
C PHE A 42 -12.67 17.26 1.78
N ALA A 43 -11.89 18.31 1.54
CA ALA A 43 -10.66 18.22 0.75
C ALA A 43 -9.62 17.35 1.46
N ALA A 44 -9.48 17.49 2.78
CA ALA A 44 -8.59 16.67 3.61
C ALA A 44 -8.94 15.17 3.50
N VAL A 45 -10.24 14.83 3.54
CA VAL A 45 -10.73 13.46 3.36
C VAL A 45 -10.43 12.92 1.96
N LEU A 46 -10.67 13.72 0.90
CA LEU A 46 -10.36 13.31 -0.47
C LEU A 46 -8.87 13.03 -0.67
N VAL A 47 -8.01 13.86 -0.08
CA VAL A 47 -6.56 13.64 -0.10
C VAL A 47 -6.21 12.30 0.54
N VAL A 48 -6.74 12.00 1.74
CA VAL A 48 -6.52 10.71 2.42
C VAL A 48 -6.99 9.55 1.55
N LEU A 49 -8.19 9.62 0.96
CA LEU A 49 -8.72 8.57 0.08
C LEU A 49 -7.86 8.36 -1.17
N GLY A 50 -7.36 9.44 -1.78
CA GLY A 50 -6.44 9.36 -2.92
C GLY A 50 -5.15 8.63 -2.57
N TYR A 51 -4.60 8.91 -1.39
CA TYR A 51 -3.41 8.20 -0.90
C TYR A 51 -3.69 6.72 -0.59
N VAL A 52 -4.85 6.38 -0.03
CA VAL A 52 -5.28 4.98 0.15
C VAL A 52 -5.34 4.25 -1.19
N GLN A 53 -5.94 4.87 -2.22
CA GLN A 53 -5.93 4.30 -3.58
C GLN A 53 -4.52 4.12 -4.13
N ALA A 54 -3.62 5.10 -3.94
CA ALA A 54 -2.25 5.01 -4.40
C ALA A 54 -1.50 3.83 -3.76
N VAL A 55 -1.69 3.59 -2.45
CA VAL A 55 -1.15 2.41 -1.77
C VAL A 55 -1.72 1.14 -2.39
N MET A 56 -3.04 1.01 -2.54
CA MET A 56 -3.65 -0.19 -3.12
C MET A 56 -3.15 -0.47 -4.54
N LEU A 57 -3.04 0.56 -5.37
CA LEU A 57 -2.55 0.43 -6.74
C LEU A 57 -1.07 0.02 -6.77
N GLY A 58 -0.26 0.57 -5.85
CA GLY A 58 1.12 0.17 -5.63
C GLY A 58 1.24 -1.31 -5.26
N ARG A 59 0.39 -1.81 -4.35
CA ARG A 59 0.35 -3.24 -3.97
C ARG A 59 0.06 -4.12 -5.19
N VAL A 60 -0.95 -3.77 -5.98
CA VAL A 60 -1.36 -4.55 -7.16
C VAL A 60 -0.24 -4.56 -8.21
N ARG A 61 0.41 -3.42 -8.47
CA ARG A 61 1.53 -3.34 -9.42
C ARG A 61 2.74 -4.14 -8.94
N LEU A 62 3.06 -4.06 -7.64
CA LEU A 62 4.14 -4.82 -7.04
C LEU A 62 3.88 -6.33 -7.13
N ALA A 63 2.68 -6.79 -6.77
CA ALA A 63 2.27 -8.18 -6.89
C ALA A 63 2.39 -8.68 -8.34
N LYS A 64 1.87 -7.92 -9.31
CA LYS A 64 2.02 -8.22 -10.75
C LYS A 64 3.49 -8.30 -11.18
N SER A 65 4.33 -7.39 -10.69
CA SER A 65 5.76 -7.40 -11.00
C SER A 65 6.49 -8.61 -10.44
N LEU A 66 6.15 -9.05 -9.23
CA LEU A 66 6.73 -10.23 -8.59
C LEU A 66 6.32 -11.52 -9.32
N VAL A 67 5.07 -11.60 -9.78
CA VAL A 67 4.59 -12.70 -10.63
C VAL A 67 5.30 -12.71 -11.99
N ALA A 68 5.42 -11.56 -12.65
CA ALA A 68 6.12 -11.45 -13.93
C ALA A 68 7.61 -11.83 -13.84
N ARG A 69 8.23 -11.63 -12.67
CA ARG A 69 9.61 -12.02 -12.38
C ARG A 69 9.76 -13.48 -11.90
N GLY A 70 8.67 -14.25 -11.86
CA GLY A 70 8.66 -15.64 -11.39
C GLY A 70 8.98 -15.82 -9.91
N LYS A 71 8.96 -14.73 -9.11
CA LYS A 71 9.29 -14.78 -7.68
C LYS A 71 8.14 -15.25 -6.80
N VAL A 72 6.90 -15.14 -7.29
CA VAL A 72 5.68 -15.47 -6.56
C VAL A 72 4.70 -16.12 -7.53
N LYS A 73 4.04 -17.21 -7.12
CA LYS A 73 2.97 -17.81 -7.94
C LYS A 73 1.68 -17.02 -7.80
N PRO A 74 0.85 -16.92 -8.84
CA PRO A 74 -0.44 -16.22 -8.77
C PRO A 74 -1.36 -16.78 -7.66
N GLU A 75 -1.25 -18.09 -7.43
CA GLU A 75 -1.96 -18.87 -6.41
C GLU A 75 -1.70 -18.36 -4.99
N ASP A 76 -0.53 -17.78 -4.76
CA ASP A 76 -0.08 -17.35 -3.43
C ASP A 76 -0.49 -15.90 -3.12
N LEU A 77 -1.10 -15.17 -4.06
CA LEU A 77 -1.53 -13.77 -3.89
C LEU A 77 -2.96 -13.62 -3.35
N GLY A 78 -3.60 -14.73 -2.97
CA GLY A 78 -4.97 -14.80 -2.42
C GLY A 78 -5.13 -14.11 -1.07
#